data_AF-A0A7X8B737-F1
#
_entry.id   AF-A0A7X8B737-F1
#
_cell.length_a   1.000
_cell.length_b   1.000
_cell.length_c   1.000
_cell.angle_alpha   90.00
_cell.angle_beta   90.00
_cell.angle_gamma   90.00
#
_symmetry.space_group_name_H-M   'P 1'
#
loop_
_entity.id
_entity.type
_entity.pdbx_description
1 polymer ?
#
loop_
_entity_poly.entity_id
_entity_poly.type
_entity_poly.pdbx_seq_one_letter_code
_entity_poly.pdbx_strand_id
1 'polypeptide(L)'
;MVNVLGPRDEFLRIMERELAADIHVRGNEFTLTGTTSDIAAATEALTEVITILRTGQGLSTETVERVIAMGADGVRPAEILTQDILSSRGRTIRPKTLNQKRYVDAIDKHTITFGIGPAGTGKTYLAMAKAVQALQSKQVTRIILTRPAIEAGERLGFLPGTLNDKIDPYLRPLYDALHDMLDPESLPKLLTGGVIEVAPLAYMRGRTLNDAFIVLDEAQNTSMEQMKMFLTRLGFGSKIVVTGDTTQVDLPGGVRSGLRAVQGILDGVRDIAFCQLTKRDVVRHKLVGDIVAAYDRYDSTLAEAFTSRGQRGTR
;
A
#
# COMPACT_ATOMS: atom_id res chain seq x y z
N MET A 1 2.73 1.37 -32.60
CA MET A 1 3.59 2.57 -32.55
C MET A 1 2.94 3.69 -31.77
N VAL A 2 1.76 4.16 -32.17
CA VAL A 2 0.98 5.19 -31.44
C VAL A 2 0.83 4.86 -29.94
N ASN A 3 0.58 3.61 -29.60
CA ASN A 3 0.43 3.20 -28.19
C ASN A 3 1.74 3.27 -27.38
N VAL A 4 2.92 3.21 -28.03
CA VAL A 4 4.24 3.29 -27.37
C VAL A 4 4.66 4.75 -27.17
N LEU A 5 4.37 5.61 -28.15
CA LEU A 5 4.69 7.05 -28.09
C LEU A 5 3.67 7.84 -27.28
N GLY A 6 2.45 7.32 -27.17
CA GLY A 6 1.34 7.98 -26.49
C GLY A 6 0.66 9.05 -27.35
N PRO A 7 -0.52 9.54 -26.93
CA PRO A 7 -1.18 10.67 -27.57
C PRO A 7 -0.24 11.89 -27.67
N ARG A 8 -0.08 12.43 -28.89
CA ARG A 8 0.81 13.58 -29.17
C ARG A 8 2.26 13.37 -28.69
N ASP A 9 2.72 12.13 -28.73
CA ASP A 9 4.07 11.70 -28.35
C ASP A 9 4.41 12.00 -26.87
N GLU A 10 3.40 12.05 -26.00
CA GLU A 10 3.59 12.40 -24.59
C GLU A 10 4.51 11.42 -23.84
N PHE A 11 4.48 10.13 -24.16
CA PHE A 11 5.36 9.13 -23.53
C PHE A 11 6.79 9.26 -24.03
N LEU A 12 6.98 9.58 -25.32
CA LEU A 12 8.30 9.86 -25.88
C LEU A 12 8.95 11.06 -25.19
N ARG A 13 8.21 12.16 -25.01
CA ARG A 13 8.72 13.35 -24.31
C ARG A 13 9.08 13.10 -22.85
N ILE A 14 8.40 12.16 -22.20
CA ILE A 14 8.77 11.72 -20.85
C ILE A 14 10.09 10.96 -20.91
N MET A 15 10.22 9.99 -21.82
CA MET A 15 11.46 9.23 -21.99
C MET A 15 12.65 10.13 -22.33
N GLU A 16 12.50 11.08 -23.25
CA GLU A 16 13.53 12.07 -23.62
C GLU A 16 13.94 12.99 -22.45
N ARG A 17 13.02 13.27 -21.53
CA ARG A 17 13.29 14.13 -20.38
C ARG A 17 13.99 13.39 -19.24
N GLU A 18 13.62 12.14 -19.01
CA GLU A 18 14.08 11.36 -17.85
C GLU A 18 15.29 10.45 -18.17
N LEU A 19 15.51 10.09 -19.43
CA LEU A 19 16.66 9.28 -19.87
C LEU A 19 17.76 10.18 -20.45
N ALA A 20 19.02 9.83 -20.20
CA ALA A 20 20.17 10.57 -20.69
C ALA A 20 20.51 10.29 -22.17
N ALA A 21 20.03 9.18 -22.73
CA ALA A 21 20.22 8.86 -24.15
C ALA A 21 19.29 9.70 -25.02
N ASP A 22 19.78 10.16 -26.16
CA ASP A 22 18.97 10.78 -27.20
C ASP A 22 18.16 9.70 -27.92
N ILE A 23 16.85 9.93 -28.05
CA ILE A 23 15.88 8.96 -28.57
C ILE A 23 15.26 9.52 -29.84
N HIS A 24 15.59 8.93 -30.99
CA HIS A 24 14.97 9.27 -32.26
C HIS A 24 14.04 8.17 -32.73
N VAL A 25 12.83 8.53 -33.17
CA VAL A 25 11.82 7.58 -33.64
C VAL A 25 11.49 7.84 -35.10
N ARG A 26 11.65 6.82 -35.94
CA ARG A 26 11.26 6.87 -37.35
C ARG A 26 10.49 5.61 -37.74
N GLY A 27 9.20 5.78 -38.04
CA GLY A 27 8.34 4.64 -38.39
C GLY A 27 8.20 3.68 -37.21
N ASN A 28 8.83 2.51 -37.32
CA ASN A 28 8.86 1.50 -36.26
C ASN A 28 10.25 1.26 -35.65
N GLU A 29 11.20 2.14 -35.93
CA GLU A 29 12.57 2.04 -35.50
C GLU A 29 12.88 3.11 -34.45
N PHE A 30 13.48 2.67 -33.34
CA PHE A 30 14.03 3.54 -32.30
C PHE A 30 15.56 3.56 -32.48
N THR A 31 16.11 4.75 -32.66
CA THR A 31 17.56 4.98 -32.68
C THR A 31 17.96 5.65 -31.37
N LEU A 32 18.91 5.05 -30.66
CA LEU A 32 19.41 5.54 -29.37
C LEU A 32 20.86 5.99 -29.52
N THR A 33 21.17 7.19 -29.05
CA THR A 33 22.53 7.75 -29.08
C THR A 33 22.93 8.23 -27.69
N GLY A 34 24.14 7.89 -27.24
CA GLY A 34 24.62 8.24 -25.90
C GLY A 34 25.82 7.39 -25.50
N THR A 35 26.14 7.37 -24.20
CA THR A 35 27.12 6.40 -23.70
C THR A 35 26.53 4.99 -23.72
N THR A 36 27.38 3.96 -23.64
CA THR A 36 26.93 2.56 -23.57
C THR A 36 25.96 2.33 -22.41
N SER A 37 26.17 3.00 -21.28
CA SER A 37 25.29 2.93 -20.10
C SER A 37 23.93 3.57 -20.37
N ASP A 38 23.92 4.74 -21.00
CA ASP A 38 22.67 5.47 -21.29
C ASP A 38 21.81 4.72 -22.32
N ILE A 39 22.46 4.18 -23.36
CA ILE A 39 21.79 3.36 -24.37
C ILE A 39 21.21 2.09 -23.74
N ALA A 40 21.94 1.43 -22.84
CA ALA A 40 21.45 0.24 -22.15
C ALA A 40 20.20 0.56 -21.31
N ALA A 41 20.24 1.63 -20.51
CA ALA A 41 19.11 2.05 -19.68
C ALA A 41 17.87 2.42 -20.53
N ALA A 42 18.06 3.16 -21.63
CA ALA A 42 16.98 3.51 -22.54
C ALA A 42 16.40 2.29 -23.27
N THR A 43 17.25 1.35 -23.67
CA THR A 43 16.83 0.09 -24.29
C THR A 43 15.98 -0.74 -23.33
N GLU A 44 16.41 -0.86 -22.07
CA GLU A 44 15.68 -1.60 -21.04
C GLU A 44 14.31 -0.96 -20.77
N ALA A 45 14.28 0.37 -20.58
CA ALA A 45 13.02 1.10 -20.38
C ALA A 45 12.04 0.90 -21.55
N LEU A 46 12.50 1.05 -22.80
CA LEU A 46 11.67 0.81 -23.99
C LEU A 46 11.16 -0.63 -24.07
N THR A 47 12.02 -1.61 -23.75
CA THR A 47 11.66 -3.03 -23.77
C THR A 47 10.57 -3.34 -22.75
N GLU A 48 10.66 -2.77 -21.56
CA GLU A 48 9.69 -2.93 -20.48
C GLU A 48 8.35 -2.25 -20.80
N VAL A 49 8.39 -1.02 -21.34
CA VAL A 49 7.19 -0.31 -21.85
C VAL A 49 6.47 -1.15 -22.93
N ILE A 50 7.22 -1.70 -23.89
CA ILE A 50 6.67 -2.57 -24.94
C ILE A 50 6.10 -3.85 -24.35
N THR A 51 6.75 -4.44 -23.35
CA THR A 51 6.30 -5.67 -22.69
C THR A 51 4.97 -5.44 -21.97
N ILE A 52 4.82 -4.33 -21.24
CA ILE A 52 3.56 -3.95 -20.59
C ILE A 52 2.46 -3.78 -21.64
N LEU A 53 2.69 -3.06 -22.74
CA LEU A 53 1.70 -2.90 -23.81
C LEU A 53 1.26 -4.22 -24.44
N ARG A 54 2.19 -5.17 -24.60
CA ARG A 54 1.89 -6.49 -25.18
C ARG A 54 0.94 -7.31 -24.32
N THR A 55 0.84 -7.03 -23.02
CA THR A 55 -0.16 -7.66 -22.15
C THR A 55 -1.60 -7.17 -22.40
N GLY A 56 -1.79 -6.21 -23.31
CA GLY A 56 -3.09 -5.58 -23.56
C GLY A 56 -3.43 -4.47 -22.56
N GLN A 57 -2.55 -4.22 -21.58
CA GLN A 57 -2.68 -3.11 -20.66
C GLN A 57 -2.38 -1.78 -21.38
N GLY A 58 -3.25 -0.79 -21.17
CA GLY A 58 -2.99 0.57 -21.61
C GLY A 58 -1.82 1.20 -20.85
N LEU A 59 -1.07 2.07 -21.51
CA LEU A 59 -0.07 2.91 -20.86
C LEU A 59 -0.67 4.25 -20.42
N SER A 60 -0.14 4.76 -19.32
CA SER A 60 -0.32 6.13 -18.86
C SER A 60 1.03 6.79 -18.68
N THR A 61 1.06 8.12 -18.65
CA THR A 61 2.26 8.91 -18.32
C THR A 61 2.89 8.45 -16.99
N GLU A 62 2.08 8.22 -15.96
CA GLU A 62 2.53 7.69 -14.67
C GLU A 62 3.18 6.31 -14.76
N THR A 63 2.71 5.46 -15.69
CA THR A 63 3.27 4.11 -15.90
C THR A 63 4.65 4.22 -16.54
N VAL A 64 4.81 5.10 -17.53
CA VAL A 64 6.09 5.32 -18.23
C VAL A 64 7.12 5.92 -17.28
N GLU A 65 6.78 6.97 -16.53
CA GLU A 65 7.67 7.58 -15.52
C GLU A 65 8.16 6.53 -14.51
N ARG A 66 7.27 5.60 -14.12
CA ARG A 66 7.61 4.53 -13.19
C ARG A 66 8.50 3.46 -13.78
N VAL A 67 8.28 3.04 -15.03
CA VAL A 67 9.17 2.08 -15.70
C VAL A 67 10.60 2.60 -15.73
N ILE A 68 10.77 3.88 -16.05
CA ILE A 68 12.09 4.55 -16.07
C ILE A 68 12.69 4.57 -14.65
N ALA A 69 11.91 4.99 -13.64
CA ALA A 69 12.39 5.04 -12.26
C ALA A 69 12.81 3.67 -11.70
N MET A 70 12.14 2.58 -12.11
CA MET A 70 12.42 1.22 -11.62
C MET A 70 13.59 0.55 -12.36
N GLY A 71 13.82 0.87 -13.64
CA GLY A 71 14.95 0.36 -14.41
C GLY A 71 16.31 0.75 -13.79
N ALA A 72 16.39 1.92 -13.15
CA ALA A 72 17.58 2.35 -12.42
C ALA A 72 17.97 1.43 -11.23
N ASP A 73 17.00 0.68 -10.70
CA ASP A 73 17.19 -0.23 -9.55
C ASP A 73 17.43 -1.71 -9.98
N GLY A 74 17.57 -1.99 -11.29
CA GLY A 74 17.78 -3.35 -11.81
C GLY A 74 16.57 -4.29 -11.66
N VAL A 75 15.37 -3.71 -11.60
CA VAL A 75 14.10 -4.42 -11.40
C VAL A 75 13.32 -4.43 -12.70
N ARG A 76 12.81 -5.59 -13.14
CA ARG A 76 11.93 -5.71 -14.32
C ARG A 76 10.53 -5.15 -14.03
N PRO A 77 10.17 -3.95 -14.51
CA PRO A 77 8.94 -3.29 -14.11
C PRO A 77 7.69 -3.99 -14.64
N ALA A 78 7.75 -4.67 -15.78
CA ALA A 78 6.63 -5.45 -16.31
C ALA A 78 6.19 -6.54 -15.34
N GLU A 79 7.10 -7.22 -14.62
CA GLU A 79 6.74 -8.27 -13.66
C GLU A 79 5.94 -7.74 -12.45
N ILE A 80 6.02 -6.43 -12.19
CA ILE A 80 5.32 -5.75 -11.10
C ILE A 80 4.03 -5.13 -11.62
N LEU A 81 4.14 -4.35 -12.69
CA LEU A 81 3.06 -3.52 -13.18
C LEU A 81 1.99 -4.32 -13.92
N THR A 82 2.26 -5.58 -14.27
CA THR A 82 1.26 -6.46 -14.91
C THR A 82 0.55 -7.39 -13.92
N GLN A 83 0.93 -7.39 -12.63
CA GLN A 83 0.33 -8.25 -11.61
C GLN A 83 -1.00 -7.66 -11.10
N ASP A 84 -2.05 -7.81 -11.89
CA ASP A 84 -3.38 -7.32 -11.52
C ASP A 84 -3.97 -8.14 -10.36
N ILE A 85 -4.44 -7.46 -9.32
CA ILE A 85 -5.09 -8.10 -8.16
C ILE A 85 -6.61 -8.09 -8.35
N LEU A 86 -7.17 -6.92 -8.61
CA LEU A 86 -8.58 -6.72 -8.87
C LEU A 86 -8.75 -5.73 -10.00
N SER A 87 -9.71 -6.00 -10.87
CA SER A 87 -10.20 -5.05 -11.86
C SER A 87 -11.69 -4.85 -11.61
N SER A 88 -12.07 -3.66 -11.16
CA SER A 88 -13.46 -3.30 -10.89
C SER A 88 -13.74 -1.91 -11.46
N ARG A 89 -14.82 -1.79 -12.24
CA ARG A 89 -15.31 -0.53 -12.83
C ARG A 89 -14.22 0.30 -13.54
N GLY A 90 -13.38 -0.37 -14.32
CA GLY A 90 -12.30 0.27 -15.09
C GLY A 90 -11.10 0.72 -14.25
N ARG A 91 -11.09 0.44 -12.94
CA ARG A 91 -9.92 0.63 -12.07
C ARG A 91 -9.28 -0.72 -11.78
N THR A 92 -7.97 -0.80 -12.01
CA THR A 92 -7.17 -1.99 -11.73
C THR A 92 -6.27 -1.73 -10.53
N ILE A 93 -6.46 -2.50 -9.47
CA ILE A 93 -5.62 -2.49 -8.27
C ILE A 93 -4.48 -3.48 -8.50
N ARG A 94 -3.25 -2.99 -8.39
CA ARG A 94 -2.01 -3.75 -8.63
C ARG A 94 -0.86 -3.16 -7.82
N PRO A 95 0.20 -3.92 -7.52
CA PRO A 95 1.40 -3.36 -6.93
C PRO A 95 2.07 -2.40 -7.92
N LYS A 96 2.62 -1.33 -7.38
CA LYS A 96 3.23 -0.23 -8.12
C LYS A 96 4.72 -0.08 -7.80
N THR A 97 5.24 -0.84 -6.84
CA THR A 97 6.67 -0.85 -6.50
C THR A 97 7.13 -2.28 -6.22
N LEU A 98 8.44 -2.50 -6.19
CA LEU A 98 9.01 -3.81 -5.89
C LEU A 98 8.60 -4.31 -4.50
N ASN A 99 8.63 -3.47 -3.46
CA ASN A 99 8.25 -3.92 -2.12
C ASN A 99 6.74 -4.18 -2.01
N GLN A 100 5.90 -3.43 -2.74
CA GLN A 100 4.47 -3.74 -2.85
C GLN A 100 4.24 -5.09 -3.52
N LYS A 101 4.98 -5.43 -4.58
CA LYS A 101 4.93 -6.77 -5.19
C LYS A 101 5.36 -7.85 -4.21
N ARG A 102 6.52 -7.68 -3.56
CA ARG A 102 7.02 -8.63 -2.55
C ARG A 102 6.00 -8.85 -1.43
N TYR A 103 5.32 -7.79 -1.01
CA TYR A 103 4.25 -7.85 -0.03
C TYR A 103 3.04 -8.64 -0.52
N VAL A 104 2.55 -8.37 -1.74
CA VAL A 104 1.43 -9.11 -2.34
C VAL A 104 1.78 -10.60 -2.53
N ASP A 105 2.98 -10.90 -3.03
CA ASP A 105 3.47 -12.26 -3.18
C ASP A 105 3.61 -12.98 -1.83
N ALA A 106 3.97 -12.26 -0.77
CA ALA A 106 4.07 -12.82 0.57
C ALA A 106 2.69 -13.20 1.13
N ILE A 107 1.66 -12.37 0.90
CA ILE A 107 0.26 -12.66 1.25
C ILE A 107 -0.20 -13.97 0.61
N ASP A 108 0.18 -14.23 -0.64
CA ASP A 108 -0.17 -15.48 -1.33
C ASP A 108 0.53 -16.69 -0.70
N LYS A 109 1.83 -16.56 -0.41
CA LYS A 109 2.69 -17.67 0.01
C LYS A 109 2.58 -18.03 1.50
N HIS A 110 2.14 -17.10 2.35
CA HIS A 110 2.17 -17.29 3.81
C HIS A 110 0.76 -17.24 4.41
N THR A 111 0.56 -17.93 5.52
CA THR A 111 -0.68 -17.87 6.30
C THR A 111 -0.81 -16.54 7.04
N ILE A 112 0.28 -16.02 7.60
CA ILE A 112 0.31 -14.71 8.26
C ILE A 112 1.31 -13.79 7.58
N THR A 113 0.88 -12.58 7.20
CA THR A 113 1.77 -11.56 6.63
C THR A 113 1.66 -10.24 7.36
N PHE A 114 2.79 -9.65 7.74
CA PHE A 114 2.88 -8.32 8.33
C PHE A 114 3.32 -7.31 7.27
N GLY A 115 2.46 -6.36 6.93
CA GLY A 115 2.78 -5.21 6.08
C GLY A 115 3.12 -4.00 6.93
N ILE A 116 4.40 -3.68 7.09
CA ILE A 116 4.87 -2.62 7.98
C ILE A 116 5.44 -1.48 7.15
N GLY A 117 4.94 -0.27 7.33
CA GLY A 117 5.49 0.89 6.64
C GLY A 117 4.63 2.15 6.73
N PRO A 118 5.11 3.28 6.18
CA PRO A 118 4.47 4.57 6.32
C PRO A 118 3.09 4.66 5.65
N ALA A 119 2.33 5.69 6.02
CA ALA A 119 1.02 5.98 5.43
C ALA A 119 1.13 6.27 3.92
N GLY A 120 0.24 5.67 3.12
CA GLY A 120 0.20 5.83 1.67
C GLY A 120 1.09 4.85 0.89
N THR A 121 1.75 3.89 1.56
CA THR A 121 2.49 2.79 0.90
C THR A 121 1.61 1.69 0.31
N GLY A 122 0.28 1.77 0.51
CA GLY A 122 -0.68 0.80 0.00
C GLY A 122 -0.83 -0.46 0.84
N LYS A 123 -0.19 -0.58 2.02
CA LYS A 123 -0.22 -1.78 2.88
C LYS A 123 -1.63 -2.35 3.14
N THR A 124 -2.54 -1.50 3.61
CA THR A 124 -3.93 -1.90 3.94
C THR A 124 -4.74 -2.09 2.67
N TYR A 125 -4.60 -1.17 1.70
CA TYR A 125 -5.34 -1.21 0.44
C TYR A 125 -5.05 -2.47 -0.38
N LEU A 126 -3.77 -2.85 -0.52
CA LEU A 126 -3.37 -4.08 -1.22
C LEU A 126 -3.80 -5.34 -0.47
N ALA A 127 -3.76 -5.33 0.87
CA ALA A 127 -4.26 -6.45 1.69
C ALA A 127 -5.75 -6.69 1.46
N MET A 128 -6.54 -5.61 1.48
CA MET A 128 -7.98 -5.66 1.23
C MET A 128 -8.30 -6.12 -0.20
N ALA A 129 -7.53 -5.66 -1.19
CA ALA A 129 -7.67 -6.14 -2.56
C ALA A 129 -7.42 -7.65 -2.66
N LYS A 130 -6.41 -8.18 -1.96
CA LYS A 130 -6.17 -9.64 -1.88
C LYS A 130 -7.27 -10.38 -1.13
N ALA A 131 -7.83 -9.79 -0.08
CA ALA A 131 -8.96 -10.36 0.65
C ALA A 131 -10.19 -10.51 -0.26
N VAL A 132 -10.53 -9.45 -1.00
CA VAL A 132 -11.65 -9.44 -1.96
C VAL A 132 -11.39 -10.42 -3.12
N GLN A 133 -10.17 -10.48 -3.64
CA GLN A 133 -9.79 -11.48 -4.65
C GLN A 133 -9.98 -12.91 -4.13
N ALA A 134 -9.55 -13.20 -2.90
CA ALA A 134 -9.69 -14.51 -2.29
C ALA A 134 -11.17 -14.89 -2.09
N LEU A 135 -12.02 -13.93 -1.72
CA LEU A 135 -13.47 -14.14 -1.60
C LEU A 135 -14.12 -14.42 -2.96
N GLN A 136 -13.83 -13.61 -3.99
CA GLN A 136 -14.39 -13.78 -5.33
C GLN A 136 -13.96 -15.09 -5.99
N SER A 137 -12.73 -15.54 -5.74
CA SER A 137 -12.20 -16.83 -6.19
C SER A 137 -12.59 -18.01 -5.30
N LYS A 138 -13.43 -17.79 -4.28
CA LYS A 138 -13.93 -18.81 -3.34
C LYS A 138 -12.83 -19.53 -2.55
N GLN A 139 -11.67 -18.92 -2.39
CA GLN A 139 -10.60 -19.45 -1.54
C GLN A 139 -10.93 -19.28 -0.05
N VAL A 140 -11.72 -18.26 0.27
CA VAL A 140 -12.30 -18.02 1.60
C VAL A 140 -13.79 -17.77 1.47
N THR A 141 -14.51 -17.98 2.56
CA THR A 141 -15.98 -17.78 2.61
C THR A 141 -16.36 -16.41 3.15
N ARG A 142 -15.44 -15.74 3.86
CA ARG A 142 -15.68 -14.44 4.49
C ARG A 142 -14.42 -13.59 4.61
N ILE A 143 -14.62 -12.28 4.72
CA ILE A 143 -13.58 -11.28 5.01
C ILE A 143 -13.89 -10.64 6.36
N ILE A 144 -12.88 -10.50 7.20
CA ILE A 144 -13.00 -9.79 8.49
C ILE A 144 -11.96 -8.68 8.51
N LEU A 145 -12.42 -7.44 8.50
CA LEU A 145 -11.59 -6.25 8.63
C LEU A 145 -11.72 -5.70 10.04
N THR A 146 -10.59 -5.50 10.71
CA THR A 146 -10.60 -5.05 12.08
C THR A 146 -9.53 -4.01 12.37
N ARG A 147 -9.82 -3.12 13.31
CA ARG A 147 -8.93 -2.03 13.74
C ARG A 147 -9.01 -1.91 15.27
N PRO A 148 -7.90 -1.66 15.98
CA PRO A 148 -7.96 -1.36 17.40
C PRO A 148 -8.69 -0.02 17.61
N ALA A 149 -9.54 0.03 18.62
CA ALA A 149 -10.11 1.30 19.06
C ALA A 149 -9.02 2.07 19.82
N ILE A 150 -8.76 3.30 19.40
CA ILE A 150 -7.80 4.20 20.04
C ILE A 150 -8.60 5.38 20.56
N GLU A 151 -8.42 5.70 21.84
CA GLU A 151 -8.94 6.95 22.40
C GLU A 151 -8.01 8.09 21.95
N ALA A 152 -8.12 8.50 20.69
CA ALA A 152 -7.32 9.59 20.16
C ALA A 152 -7.91 10.94 20.61
N GLY A 153 -7.36 11.49 21.70
CA GLY A 153 -7.58 12.88 22.12
C GLY A 153 -8.89 13.16 22.86
N GLU A 154 -10.02 12.62 22.41
CA GLU A 154 -11.30 12.63 23.12
C GLU A 154 -11.57 11.24 23.69
N ARG A 155 -11.84 11.12 25.01
CA ARG A 155 -12.29 9.84 25.57
C ARG A 155 -13.51 9.41 24.76
N LEU A 156 -13.57 8.14 24.33
CA LEU A 156 -14.69 7.58 23.55
C LEU A 156 -16.08 7.93 24.15
N GLY A 157 -16.11 8.22 25.46
CA GLY A 157 -17.24 8.76 26.21
C GLY A 157 -17.85 10.09 25.72
N PHE A 158 -17.15 10.96 25.00
CA PHE A 158 -17.63 12.33 24.69
C PHE A 158 -18.44 12.49 23.39
N LEU A 159 -18.33 11.57 22.43
CA LEU A 159 -19.19 11.59 21.24
C LEU A 159 -20.64 11.19 21.61
N PRO A 160 -21.68 11.97 21.29
CA PRO A 160 -23.06 11.58 21.54
C PRO A 160 -23.47 10.42 20.62
N GLY A 161 -24.27 9.46 21.11
CA GLY A 161 -24.77 8.33 20.32
C GLY A 161 -24.47 6.95 20.92
N THR A 162 -24.80 5.90 20.18
CA THR A 162 -24.53 4.51 20.57
C THR A 162 -23.03 4.18 20.50
N LEU A 163 -22.60 3.07 21.13
CA LEU A 163 -21.20 2.62 21.05
C LEU A 163 -20.73 2.43 19.59
N ASN A 164 -21.63 2.01 18.70
CA ASN A 164 -21.34 1.86 17.28
C ASN A 164 -21.12 3.22 16.60
N ASP A 165 -21.96 4.22 16.89
CA ASP A 165 -21.83 5.57 16.31
C ASP A 165 -20.49 6.24 16.68
N LYS A 166 -19.93 5.86 17.84
CA LYS A 166 -18.64 6.36 18.33
C LYS A 166 -17.44 5.70 17.64
N ILE A 167 -17.59 4.45 17.18
CA ILE A 167 -16.50 3.68 16.58
C ILE A 167 -16.51 3.78 15.04
N ASP A 168 -17.68 4.04 14.45
CA ASP A 168 -17.87 4.17 12.99
C ASP A 168 -16.85 5.10 12.30
N PRO A 169 -16.49 6.29 12.84
CA PRO A 169 -15.50 7.16 12.19
C PRO A 169 -14.12 6.51 12.00
N TYR A 170 -13.71 5.63 12.91
CA TYR A 170 -12.41 4.94 12.85
C TYR A 170 -12.41 3.79 11.83
N LEU A 171 -13.59 3.21 11.55
CA LEU A 171 -13.75 2.12 10.60
C LEU A 171 -14.08 2.63 9.19
N ARG A 172 -14.53 3.88 9.05
CA ARG A 172 -14.89 4.51 7.76
C ARG A 172 -13.86 4.33 6.64
N PRO A 173 -12.54 4.50 6.86
CA PRO A 173 -11.56 4.28 5.80
C PRO A 173 -11.57 2.86 5.22
N LEU A 174 -11.94 1.85 6.00
CA LEU A 174 -12.09 0.47 5.54
C LEU A 174 -13.35 0.31 4.68
N TYR A 175 -14.45 0.98 5.04
CA TYR A 175 -15.66 1.02 4.20
C TYR A 175 -15.40 1.70 2.85
N ASP A 176 -14.73 2.85 2.87
CA ASP A 176 -14.38 3.61 1.66
C ASP A 176 -13.53 2.75 0.71
N ALA A 177 -12.52 2.05 1.24
CA ALA A 177 -11.69 1.16 0.44
C ALA A 177 -12.48 -0.03 -0.15
N LEU A 178 -13.48 -0.58 0.55
CA LEU A 178 -14.36 -1.61 0.01
C LEU A 178 -15.23 -1.09 -1.14
N HIS A 179 -15.71 0.16 -1.06
CA HIS A 179 -16.48 0.80 -2.14
C HIS A 179 -15.69 0.95 -3.43
N ASP A 180 -14.36 1.10 -3.36
CA ASP A 180 -13.48 1.11 -4.52
C ASP A 180 -13.31 -0.27 -5.17
N MET A 181 -13.47 -1.35 -4.39
CA MET A 181 -13.15 -2.72 -4.81
C MET A 181 -14.38 -3.50 -5.28
N LEU A 182 -15.54 -3.20 -4.73
CA LEU A 182 -16.79 -3.95 -4.94
C LEU A 182 -17.86 -3.09 -5.61
N ASP A 183 -18.84 -3.75 -6.22
CA ASP A 183 -20.00 -3.07 -6.79
C ASP A 183 -20.91 -2.52 -5.68
N PRO A 184 -21.49 -1.31 -5.83
CA PRO A 184 -22.23 -0.64 -4.75
C PRO A 184 -23.49 -1.40 -4.37
N GLU A 185 -24.05 -2.16 -5.29
CA GLU A 185 -25.24 -2.98 -5.06
C GLU A 185 -24.91 -4.28 -4.31
N SER A 186 -23.66 -4.75 -4.44
CA SER A 186 -23.20 -6.00 -3.82
C SER A 186 -22.73 -5.79 -2.38
N LEU A 187 -22.03 -4.69 -2.11
CA LEU A 187 -21.39 -4.45 -0.82
C LEU A 187 -22.40 -4.44 0.36
N PRO A 188 -23.56 -3.76 0.29
CA PRO A 188 -24.55 -3.80 1.37
C PRO A 188 -25.06 -5.22 1.67
N LYS A 189 -25.21 -6.06 0.63
CA LYS A 189 -25.65 -7.46 0.79
C LYS A 189 -24.57 -8.30 1.48
N LEU A 190 -23.31 -8.11 1.10
CA LEU A 190 -22.17 -8.81 1.69
C LEU A 190 -21.95 -8.42 3.16
N LEU A 191 -22.13 -7.15 3.50
CA LEU A 191 -22.05 -6.65 4.87
C LEU A 191 -23.22 -7.19 5.72
N THR A 192 -24.46 -7.04 5.24
CA THR A 192 -25.66 -7.48 5.98
C THR A 192 -25.68 -9.00 6.17
N GLY A 193 -25.20 -9.76 5.17
CA GLY A 193 -25.07 -11.21 5.24
C GLY A 193 -23.90 -11.71 6.08
N GLY A 194 -23.06 -10.83 6.61
CA GLY A 194 -21.88 -11.20 7.41
C GLY A 194 -20.75 -11.87 6.61
N VAL A 195 -20.81 -11.81 5.28
CA VAL A 195 -19.73 -12.30 4.39
C VAL A 195 -18.52 -11.36 4.49
N ILE A 196 -18.78 -10.06 4.60
CA ILE A 196 -17.77 -9.07 4.95
C ILE A 196 -18.15 -8.49 6.30
N GLU A 197 -17.25 -8.58 7.27
CA GLU A 197 -17.41 -8.01 8.60
C GLU A 197 -16.38 -6.90 8.80
N VAL A 198 -16.82 -5.71 9.19
CA VAL A 198 -15.94 -4.61 9.60
C VAL A 198 -16.23 -4.33 11.06
N ALA A 199 -15.29 -4.64 11.96
CA ALA A 199 -15.55 -4.61 13.39
C ALA A 199 -14.32 -4.24 14.24
N PRO A 200 -14.50 -3.69 15.45
CA PRO A 200 -13.39 -3.38 16.35
C PRO A 200 -12.63 -4.63 16.81
N LEU A 201 -11.34 -4.50 17.11
CA LEU A 201 -10.49 -5.64 17.52
C LEU A 201 -11.05 -6.43 18.72
N ALA A 202 -11.75 -5.77 19.64
CA ALA A 202 -12.36 -6.40 20.80
C ALA A 202 -13.36 -7.52 20.44
N TYR A 203 -14.00 -7.44 19.27
CA TYR A 203 -14.99 -8.41 18.80
C TYR A 203 -14.34 -9.71 18.33
N MET A 204 -13.01 -9.75 18.22
CA MET A 204 -12.27 -10.96 17.86
C MET A 204 -12.09 -11.91 19.05
N ARG A 205 -12.29 -11.43 20.28
CA ARG A 205 -12.07 -12.21 21.50
C ARG A 205 -12.96 -13.45 21.55
N GLY A 206 -12.35 -14.60 21.85
CA GLY A 206 -13.07 -15.88 22.00
C GLY A 206 -13.52 -16.52 20.68
N ARG A 207 -13.18 -15.94 19.53
CA ARG A 207 -13.52 -16.51 18.21
C ARG A 207 -12.44 -17.46 17.69
N THR A 208 -12.84 -18.39 16.85
CA THR A 208 -11.94 -19.12 15.95
C THR A 208 -12.37 -18.78 14.54
N LEU A 209 -11.45 -18.23 13.76
CA LEU A 209 -11.76 -17.66 12.44
C LEU A 209 -11.33 -18.67 11.38
N ASN A 210 -12.23 -19.60 11.05
CA ASN A 210 -12.06 -20.53 9.93
C ASN A 210 -12.54 -19.93 8.61
N ASP A 211 -12.00 -20.45 7.50
CA ASP A 211 -12.29 -20.14 6.10
C ASP A 211 -12.44 -18.63 5.83
N ALA A 212 -11.56 -17.83 6.41
CA ALA A 212 -11.64 -16.38 6.44
C ALA A 212 -10.35 -15.70 5.99
N PHE A 213 -10.49 -14.55 5.35
CA PHE A 213 -9.38 -13.61 5.15
C PHE A 213 -9.52 -12.47 6.15
N ILE A 214 -8.58 -12.35 7.08
CA ILE A 214 -8.64 -11.39 8.18
C ILE A 214 -7.58 -10.31 7.98
N VAL A 215 -7.96 -9.04 8.05
CA VAL A 215 -7.04 -7.89 8.01
C VAL A 215 -7.14 -7.14 9.33
N LEU A 216 -6.04 -7.06 10.08
CA LEU A 216 -5.90 -6.15 11.21
C LEU A 216 -5.15 -4.90 10.77
N ASP A 217 -5.86 -3.79 10.67
CA ASP A 217 -5.30 -2.49 10.32
C ASP A 217 -4.86 -1.68 11.54
N GLU A 218 -3.89 -0.78 11.33
CA GLU A 218 -3.29 0.08 12.35
C GLU A 218 -2.79 -0.68 13.59
N ALA A 219 -2.18 -1.82 13.33
CA ALA A 219 -1.74 -2.76 14.34
C ALA A 219 -0.67 -2.18 15.29
N GLN A 220 -0.02 -1.07 14.93
CA GLN A 220 0.90 -0.38 15.85
C GLN A 220 0.20 0.09 17.13
N ASN A 221 -1.11 0.26 17.07
CA ASN A 221 -1.97 0.68 18.16
C ASN A 221 -2.61 -0.49 18.93
N THR A 222 -1.97 -1.66 18.87
CA THR A 222 -2.30 -2.82 19.71
C THR A 222 -1.28 -3.00 20.82
N SER A 223 -1.72 -3.48 21.99
CA SER A 223 -0.81 -3.99 23.02
C SER A 223 -0.27 -5.39 22.64
N MET A 224 0.77 -5.86 23.34
CA MET A 224 1.28 -7.23 23.16
C MET A 224 0.20 -8.29 23.43
N GLU A 225 -0.64 -8.07 24.44
CA GLU A 225 -1.74 -8.97 24.78
C GLU A 225 -2.80 -9.02 23.69
N GLN A 226 -3.16 -7.86 23.13
CA GLN A 226 -4.12 -7.77 22.03
C GLN A 226 -3.59 -8.43 20.76
N MET A 227 -2.31 -8.22 20.43
CA MET A 227 -1.65 -8.88 19.29
C MET A 227 -1.66 -10.41 19.46
N LYS A 228 -1.26 -10.92 20.63
CA LYS A 228 -1.31 -12.35 20.94
C LYS A 228 -2.74 -12.90 20.89
N MET A 229 -3.70 -12.17 21.47
CA MET A 229 -5.11 -12.54 21.44
C MET A 229 -5.60 -12.68 20.00
N PHE A 230 -5.29 -11.72 19.13
CA PHE A 230 -5.68 -11.69 17.74
C PHE A 230 -5.05 -12.80 16.90
N LEU A 231 -3.73 -12.96 16.95
CA LEU A 231 -3.03 -13.98 16.14
C LEU A 231 -3.47 -15.41 16.51
N THR A 232 -3.83 -15.63 17.77
CA THR A 232 -4.36 -16.94 18.22
C THR A 232 -5.84 -17.18 17.84
N ARG A 233 -6.49 -16.27 17.12
CA ARG A 233 -7.84 -16.50 16.56
C ARG A 233 -7.78 -17.21 15.20
N LEU A 234 -6.61 -17.37 14.61
CA LEU A 234 -6.41 -18.06 13.33
C LEU A 234 -7.02 -19.47 13.37
N GLY A 235 -7.96 -19.73 12.48
CA GLY A 235 -8.54 -21.06 12.23
C GLY A 235 -8.00 -21.70 10.94
N PHE A 236 -8.53 -22.86 10.60
CA PHE A 236 -8.20 -23.56 9.37
C PHE A 236 -8.70 -22.81 8.14
N GLY A 237 -8.05 -23.02 6.99
CA GLY A 237 -8.44 -22.41 5.71
C GLY A 237 -8.39 -20.88 5.69
N SER A 238 -7.68 -20.27 6.64
CA SER A 238 -7.71 -18.82 6.86
C SER A 238 -6.35 -18.16 6.66
N LYS A 239 -6.37 -16.87 6.31
CA LYS A 239 -5.19 -16.02 6.17
C LYS A 239 -5.33 -14.77 7.02
N ILE A 240 -4.23 -14.35 7.63
CA ILE A 240 -4.16 -13.10 8.39
C ILE A 240 -3.18 -12.14 7.73
N VAL A 241 -3.60 -10.91 7.53
CA VAL A 241 -2.71 -9.80 7.17
C VAL A 241 -2.77 -8.74 8.27
N VAL A 242 -1.62 -8.37 8.81
CA VAL A 242 -1.49 -7.35 9.85
C VAL A 242 -0.78 -6.14 9.25
N THR A 243 -1.43 -4.98 9.22
CA THR A 243 -0.88 -3.75 8.66
C THR A 243 -0.64 -2.71 9.74
N GLY A 244 0.45 -1.96 9.63
CA GLY A 244 0.71 -0.87 10.56
C GLY A 244 1.96 -0.06 10.24
N ASP A 245 2.13 1.03 10.99
CA ASP A 245 3.32 1.88 10.93
C ASP A 245 3.96 1.95 12.30
N THR A 246 5.12 1.33 12.48
CA THR A 246 5.80 1.33 13.79
C THR A 246 6.24 2.72 14.24
N THR A 247 6.25 3.73 13.37
CA THR A 247 6.62 5.12 13.72
C THR A 247 5.45 5.95 14.25
N GLN A 248 4.20 5.52 14.05
CA GLN A 248 2.97 6.24 14.42
C GLN A 248 2.21 5.53 15.55
N VAL A 249 2.86 5.36 16.71
CA VAL A 249 2.25 4.68 17.87
C VAL A 249 1.47 5.68 18.71
N ASP A 250 0.15 5.51 18.77
CA ASP A 250 -0.80 6.38 19.48
C ASP A 250 -1.26 5.79 20.82
N LEU A 251 -0.53 4.80 21.36
CA LEU A 251 -0.88 4.13 22.61
C LEU A 251 -0.68 5.05 23.83
N PRO A 252 -1.66 5.15 24.75
CA PRO A 252 -1.53 5.96 25.95
C PRO A 252 -0.49 5.38 26.91
N GLY A 253 0.15 6.25 27.71
CA GLY A 253 0.98 5.84 28.84
C GLY A 253 2.27 5.08 28.48
N GLY A 254 2.76 5.20 27.24
CA GLY A 254 4.02 4.56 26.84
C GLY A 254 3.95 3.03 26.76
N VAL A 255 2.75 2.45 26.66
CA VAL A 255 2.57 1.01 26.46
C VAL A 255 3.34 0.56 25.23
N ARG A 256 4.12 -0.53 25.39
CA ARG A 256 4.90 -1.09 24.28
C ARG A 256 3.97 -1.64 23.20
N SER A 257 4.10 -1.11 21.98
CA SER A 257 3.36 -1.57 20.81
C SER A 257 3.58 -3.07 20.55
N GLY A 258 2.48 -3.81 20.40
CA GLY A 258 2.46 -5.21 20.02
C GLY A 258 3.13 -5.45 18.67
N LEU A 259 2.92 -4.57 17.69
CA LEU A 259 3.55 -4.67 16.36
C LEU A 259 5.08 -4.54 16.42
N ARG A 260 5.62 -3.67 17.30
CA ARG A 260 7.07 -3.57 17.49
C ARG A 260 7.65 -4.81 18.18
N ALA A 261 6.95 -5.35 19.19
CA ALA A 261 7.43 -6.51 19.93
C ALA A 261 7.33 -7.81 19.11
N VAL A 262 6.25 -7.99 18.35
CA VAL A 262 5.95 -9.25 17.64
C VAL A 262 6.98 -9.60 16.56
N GLN A 263 7.62 -8.59 15.96
CA GLN A 263 8.68 -8.78 14.97
C GLN A 263 9.86 -9.61 15.52
N GLY A 264 10.27 -9.36 16.77
CA GLY A 264 11.33 -10.16 17.41
C GLY A 264 10.81 -11.47 18.01
N ILE A 265 9.56 -11.50 18.48
CA ILE A 265 8.97 -12.69 19.11
C ILE A 265 8.70 -13.80 18.09
N LEU A 266 8.27 -13.44 16.88
CA LEU A 266 7.92 -14.38 15.82
C LEU A 266 9.03 -14.51 14.76
N ASP A 267 10.23 -14.01 15.04
CA ASP A 267 11.37 -14.21 14.17
C ASP A 267 11.67 -15.71 14.03
N GLY A 268 11.92 -16.16 12.79
CA GLY A 268 12.15 -17.58 12.47
C GLY A 268 10.91 -18.50 12.49
N VAL A 269 9.71 -18.00 12.82
CA VAL A 269 8.48 -18.81 12.74
C VAL A 269 8.10 -19.02 11.27
N ARG A 270 8.02 -20.28 10.84
CA ARG A 270 7.63 -20.64 9.46
C ARG A 270 6.20 -20.18 9.16
N ASP A 271 5.94 -19.93 7.88
CA ASP A 271 4.61 -19.52 7.37
C ASP A 271 4.12 -18.14 7.87
N ILE A 272 5.06 -17.34 8.40
CA ILE A 272 4.90 -15.94 8.75
C ILE A 272 5.89 -15.09 7.95
N ALA A 273 5.41 -14.02 7.32
CA ALA A 273 6.25 -13.08 6.58
C ALA A 273 6.17 -11.66 7.17
N PHE A 274 7.31 -10.98 7.24
CA PHE A 274 7.40 -9.56 7.55
C PHE A 274 7.86 -8.79 6.32
N CYS A 275 7.00 -7.92 5.81
CA CYS A 275 7.26 -7.11 4.63
C CYS A 275 7.39 -5.63 5.02
N GLN A 276 8.59 -5.08 4.83
CA GLN A 276 8.86 -3.67 5.08
C GLN A 276 8.60 -2.85 3.82
N LEU A 277 7.68 -1.89 3.94
CA LEU A 277 7.39 -0.86 2.97
C LEU A 277 8.02 0.45 3.46
N THR A 278 8.51 1.25 2.53
CA THR A 278 9.30 2.45 2.81
C THR A 278 8.65 3.69 2.22
N LYS A 279 9.23 4.87 2.47
CA LYS A 279 8.77 6.12 1.83
C LYS A 279 8.81 6.07 0.30
N ARG A 280 9.71 5.25 -0.29
CA ARG A 280 9.79 5.04 -1.75
C ARG A 280 8.59 4.27 -2.31
N ASP A 281 7.86 3.57 -1.44
CA ASP A 281 6.67 2.80 -1.80
C ASP A 281 5.38 3.62 -1.74
N VAL A 282 5.48 4.90 -1.37
CA VAL A 282 4.32 5.81 -1.30
C VAL A 282 3.92 6.22 -2.71
N VAL A 283 2.74 5.79 -3.14
CA VAL A 283 2.19 6.17 -4.43
C VAL A 283 0.97 7.04 -4.22
N ARG A 284 1.16 8.34 -4.43
CA ARG A 284 0.10 9.36 -4.35
C ARG A 284 0.05 10.14 -5.66
N HIS A 285 -1.05 10.85 -5.86
CA HIS A 285 -1.17 11.79 -6.96
C HIS A 285 -0.03 12.81 -6.92
N LYS A 286 0.53 13.18 -8.08
CA LYS A 286 1.68 14.09 -8.21
C LYS A 286 1.51 15.38 -7.41
N LEU A 287 0.34 16.03 -7.55
CA LEU A 287 -0.01 17.24 -6.81
C LEU A 287 0.09 17.07 -5.28
N VAL A 288 -0.28 15.90 -4.73
CA VAL A 288 -0.15 15.65 -3.28
C VAL A 288 1.33 15.59 -2.90
N GLY A 289 2.18 14.99 -3.74
CA GLY A 289 3.63 15.02 -3.57
C GLY A 289 4.19 16.45 -3.61
N ASP A 290 3.75 17.26 -4.57
CA ASP A 290 4.17 18.66 -4.72
C ASP A 290 3.76 19.51 -3.50
N ILE A 291 2.55 19.29 -2.97
CA ILE A 291 2.05 19.93 -1.76
C ILE A 291 2.92 19.52 -0.56
N VAL A 292 3.15 18.22 -0.34
CA VAL A 292 3.99 17.74 0.78
C VAL A 292 5.40 18.33 0.69
N ALA A 293 6.01 18.30 -0.49
CA ALA A 293 7.33 18.88 -0.70
C ALA A 293 7.38 20.40 -0.45
N ALA A 294 6.29 21.12 -0.72
CA ALA A 294 6.19 22.54 -0.40
C ALA A 294 6.15 22.81 1.10
N TYR A 295 5.43 21.99 1.87
CA TYR A 295 5.41 22.07 3.34
C TYR A 295 6.75 21.65 3.94
N ASP A 296 7.37 20.57 3.46
CA ASP A 296 8.69 20.12 3.96
C ASP A 296 9.77 21.21 3.78
N ARG A 297 9.74 21.94 2.64
CA ARG A 297 10.63 23.09 2.41
C ARG A 297 10.35 24.23 3.39
N TYR A 298 9.08 24.55 3.63
CA TYR A 298 8.70 25.59 4.59
C TYR A 298 9.15 25.26 6.01
N ASP A 299 8.89 24.03 6.49
CA ASP A 299 9.28 23.59 7.83
C ASP A 299 10.81 23.56 7.99
N SER A 300 11.55 23.16 6.95
CA SER A 300 13.02 23.21 6.95
C SER A 300 13.53 24.65 7.10
N THR A 301 12.95 25.60 6.36
CA THR A 301 13.34 27.02 6.48
C THR A 301 13.00 27.62 7.85
N LEU A 302 11.89 27.20 8.47
CA LEU A 302 11.57 27.60 9.84
C LEU A 302 12.59 27.03 10.82
N ALA A 303 12.92 25.74 10.72
CA ALA A 303 13.90 25.10 11.59
C ALA A 303 15.27 25.80 11.51
N GLU A 304 15.73 26.15 10.30
CA GLU A 304 16.97 26.90 10.07
C GLU A 304 16.94 28.32 10.68
N ALA A 305 15.79 29.01 10.58
CA ALA A 305 15.58 30.33 11.19
C ALA A 305 15.60 30.27 12.73
N PHE A 306 15.14 29.17 13.34
CA PHE A 306 15.23 28.97 14.78
C PHE A 306 16.67 28.65 15.24
N THR A 307 17.42 27.82 14.51
CA THR A 307 18.84 27.54 14.83
C THR A 307 19.75 28.76 14.70
N SER A 308 19.50 29.64 13.71
CA SER A 308 20.31 30.86 13.51
C SER A 308 20.05 31.95 14.55
N ARG A 309 18.86 31.98 15.17
CA ARG A 309 18.57 32.88 16.31
C ARG A 309 19.16 32.38 17.63
N GLY A 310 19.28 31.07 17.83
CA GLY A 310 19.90 30.49 19.03
C GLY A 310 21.40 30.78 19.18
N GLN A 311 22.14 30.88 18.07
CA GLN A 311 23.58 31.19 18.09
C GLN A 311 23.93 32.67 18.33
N ARG A 312 22.97 33.59 18.21
CA ARG A 312 23.19 35.03 18.47
C ARG A 312 22.95 35.45 19.92
N GLY A 313 22.53 34.54 20.80
CA GLY A 313 22.20 34.82 22.21
C GLY A 313 23.29 34.50 23.24
N THR A 314 24.48 34.05 22.83
CA THR A 314 25.58 33.65 23.73
C THR A 314 26.87 34.47 23.54
N ARG A 315 26.75 35.79 23.40
CA ARG A 315 27.90 36.71 23.53
C ARG A 315 27.59 37.82 24.52
#